data_AF-A0A4S8IIZ9-F1
#
_entry.id   AF-A0A4S8IIZ9-F1
#
_cell.length_a   1.000
_cell.length_b   1.000
_cell.length_c   1.000
_cell.angle_alpha   90.00
_cell.angle_beta   90.00
_cell.angle_gamma   90.00
#
_symmetry.space_group_name_H-M   'P 1'
#
loop_
_entity.id
_entity.type
_entity.pdbx_description
1 polymer ?
#
loop_
_entity_poly.entity_id
_entity_poly.type
_entity_poly.pdbx_seq_one_letter_code
_entity_poly.pdbx_strand_id
1 'polypeptide(L)'
;MKIATYANARTTLEASKGVGKAFIAAFHSGAVMGFLLAANGLVVLCIVLNLFKLYYGDDWEGLFEAITGYGLRGSSMALFGRVGGGVYTKPKLLMSVLILLERSLIMLGDIAGMGSDPFGSYAESSCAALVVASISSFGINHELTAMLYPFISSMGIIVCLITTLFATDFFEIRAVKEIEPALKRQRIISTAFMTVGIAIVSWIALPSTFTIFNFGAQKTVKNW
;
A
#
# COMPACT_ATOMS: atom_id res chain seq x y z
N MET A 1 -2.35 -12.63 -6.71
CA MET A 1 -2.97 -13.88 -7.23
C MET A 1 -2.12 -15.13 -6.98
N LYS A 2 -0.88 -15.25 -7.48
CA LYS A 2 -0.05 -16.48 -7.33
C LYS A 2 0.05 -17.00 -5.88
N ILE A 3 0.29 -16.10 -4.91
CA ILE A 3 0.40 -16.47 -3.51
C ILE A 3 -0.93 -16.99 -2.93
N ALA A 4 -2.05 -16.43 -3.35
CA ALA A 4 -3.36 -16.85 -2.86
C ALA A 4 -3.76 -18.23 -3.41
N THR A 5 -3.55 -18.47 -4.70
CA THR A 5 -3.83 -19.80 -5.30
C THR A 5 -2.95 -20.88 -4.67
N TYR A 6 -1.72 -20.53 -4.29
CA TYR A 6 -0.82 -21.43 -3.57
C TYR A 6 -1.26 -21.65 -2.11
N ALA A 7 -1.66 -20.59 -1.41
CA ALA A 7 -2.00 -20.67 0.01
C ALA A 7 -3.36 -21.35 0.28
N ASN A 8 -4.32 -21.30 -0.64
CA ASN A 8 -5.66 -21.86 -0.42
C ASN A 8 -5.66 -23.34 -0.02
N ALA A 9 -4.91 -24.17 -0.75
CA ALA A 9 -4.79 -25.59 -0.45
C ALA A 9 -4.07 -25.82 0.89
N ARG A 10 -3.03 -25.03 1.17
CA ARG A 10 -2.26 -25.11 2.41
C ARG A 10 -3.10 -24.73 3.64
N THR A 11 -3.87 -23.65 3.57
CA THR A 11 -4.78 -23.24 4.64
C THR A 11 -5.84 -24.29 4.93
N THR A 12 -6.34 -24.98 3.89
CA THR A 12 -7.32 -26.07 4.05
C THR A 12 -6.69 -27.26 4.78
N LEU A 13 -5.45 -27.62 4.46
CA LEU A 13 -4.73 -28.69 5.16
C LEU A 13 -4.42 -28.33 6.61
N GLU A 14 -4.06 -27.08 6.90
CA GLU A 14 -3.80 -26.61 8.27
C GLU A 14 -5.09 -26.46 9.10
N ALA A 15 -6.26 -26.29 8.47
CA ALA A 15 -7.54 -26.26 9.15
C ALA A 15 -7.87 -27.59 9.86
N SER A 16 -7.40 -28.71 9.32
CA SER A 16 -7.51 -30.02 9.98
C SER A 16 -6.78 -30.10 11.32
N LYS A 17 -5.80 -29.22 11.57
CA LYS A 17 -5.02 -29.16 12.82
C LYS A 17 -5.53 -28.10 13.79
N GLY A 18 -6.58 -27.35 13.43
CA GLY A 18 -7.20 -26.33 14.26
C GLY A 18 -7.20 -24.94 13.63
N VAL A 19 -8.07 -24.08 14.17
CA VAL A 19 -8.37 -22.75 13.62
C VAL A 19 -7.15 -21.82 13.68
N GLY A 20 -6.35 -21.90 14.75
CA GLY A 20 -5.15 -21.07 14.90
C GLY A 20 -4.09 -21.32 13.82
N LYS A 21 -3.82 -22.59 13.49
CA LYS A 21 -2.82 -22.93 12.45
C LYS A 21 -3.29 -22.51 11.06
N ALA A 22 -4.57 -22.69 10.75
CA ALA A 22 -5.15 -22.20 9.51
C ALA A 22 -5.09 -20.67 9.42
N PHE A 23 -5.40 -19.97 10.50
CA PHE A 23 -5.31 -18.51 10.54
C PHE A 23 -3.89 -18.02 10.28
N ILE A 24 -2.88 -18.59 10.93
CA ILE A 24 -1.47 -18.20 10.71
C ILE A 24 -1.05 -18.43 9.26
N ALA A 25 -1.41 -19.58 8.66
CA ALA A 25 -1.10 -19.86 7.26
C ALA A 25 -1.75 -18.85 6.30
N ALA A 26 -3.04 -18.54 6.51
CA ALA A 26 -3.75 -17.53 5.73
C ALA A 26 -3.15 -16.13 5.92
N PHE A 27 -2.86 -15.76 7.16
CA PHE A 27 -2.32 -14.46 7.52
C PHE A 27 -0.93 -14.21 6.93
N HIS A 28 -0.02 -15.18 7.02
CA HIS A 28 1.30 -15.10 6.38
C HIS A 28 1.18 -14.95 4.85
N SER A 29 0.24 -15.65 4.22
CA SER A 29 0.03 -15.51 2.78
C SER A 29 -0.48 -14.11 2.39
N GLY A 30 -1.34 -13.51 3.22
CA GLY A 30 -1.80 -12.13 3.06
C GLY A 30 -0.69 -11.11 3.29
N ALA A 31 0.15 -11.31 4.31
CA ALA A 31 1.30 -10.47 4.58
C ALA A 31 2.29 -10.46 3.40
N VAL A 32 2.60 -11.62 2.81
CA VAL A 32 3.46 -11.71 1.62
C VAL A 32 2.91 -10.89 0.46
N MET A 33 1.60 -10.94 0.23
CA MET A 33 0.96 -10.12 -0.81
C MET A 33 1.10 -8.62 -0.52
N GLY A 34 0.83 -8.19 0.72
CA GLY A 34 0.88 -6.78 1.13
C GLY A 34 2.29 -6.20 1.06
N PHE A 35 3.28 -6.89 1.62
CA PHE A 35 4.68 -6.43 1.59
C PHE A 35 5.24 -6.38 0.18
N LEU A 36 4.94 -7.37 -0.66
CA LEU A 36 5.42 -7.39 -2.04
C LEU A 36 4.82 -6.22 -2.85
N LEU A 37 3.54 -5.92 -2.67
CA LEU A 37 2.90 -4.79 -3.34
C LEU A 37 3.47 -3.45 -2.87
N ALA A 38 3.59 -3.24 -1.55
CA ALA A 38 4.07 -1.99 -0.99
C ALA A 38 5.54 -1.74 -1.35
N ALA A 39 6.42 -2.74 -1.17
CA ALA A 39 7.83 -2.62 -1.47
C ALA A 39 8.08 -2.45 -2.98
N ASN A 40 7.43 -3.24 -3.83
CA ASN A 40 7.61 -3.12 -5.27
C ASN A 40 7.08 -1.79 -5.81
N GLY A 41 5.95 -1.30 -5.29
CA GLY A 41 5.43 0.02 -5.67
C GLY A 41 6.38 1.16 -5.30
N LEU A 42 6.94 1.12 -4.09
CA LEU A 42 7.95 2.10 -3.65
C LEU A 42 9.22 2.03 -4.50
N VAL A 43 9.76 0.84 -4.77
CA VAL A 43 10.99 0.67 -5.56
C VAL A 43 10.79 1.16 -6.99
N VAL A 44 9.68 0.80 -7.64
CA VAL A 44 9.39 1.25 -9.01
C VAL A 44 9.26 2.78 -9.06
N LEU A 45 8.55 3.39 -8.11
CA LEU A 45 8.46 4.85 -8.01
C LEU A 45 9.86 5.46 -7.86
N CYS A 46 10.70 4.93 -6.97
CA CYS A 46 12.06 5.41 -6.74
C CYS A 46 12.94 5.32 -8.00
N ILE A 47 12.86 4.21 -8.74
CA ILE A 47 13.60 4.03 -10.00
C ILE A 47 13.15 5.05 -11.04
N VAL A 48 11.83 5.22 -11.20
CA VAL A 48 11.27 6.19 -12.16
C VAL A 48 11.69 7.62 -11.80
N LEU A 49 11.64 8.01 -10.52
CA LEU A 49 12.12 9.31 -10.07
C LEU A 49 13.58 9.56 -10.46
N ASN A 50 14.47 8.60 -10.18
CA ASN A 50 15.89 8.74 -10.51
C ASN A 50 16.13 8.79 -12.02
N LEU A 51 15.39 8.00 -12.81
CA LEU A 51 15.51 7.99 -14.27
C LEU A 51 15.04 9.32 -14.87
N PHE A 52 13.91 9.84 -14.42
CA PHE A 52 13.38 11.12 -14.90
C PHE A 52 14.28 12.28 -14.46
N LYS A 53 14.88 12.19 -13.28
CA LYS A 53 15.80 13.22 -12.78
C LYS A 53 17.05 13.35 -13.66
N LEU A 54 17.53 12.23 -14.20
CA LEU A 54 18.64 12.25 -15.17
C LEU A 54 18.28 13.00 -16.46
N TYR A 55 17.01 12.97 -16.86
CA TYR A 55 16.55 13.59 -18.11
C TYR A 55 16.15 15.07 -17.94
N TYR A 56 15.41 15.42 -16.88
CA TYR A 56 14.90 16.77 -16.64
C TYR A 56 15.88 17.68 -15.89
N GLY A 57 16.91 17.14 -15.21
CA GLY A 57 17.91 17.93 -14.51
C GLY A 57 17.30 18.82 -13.42
N ASP A 58 17.24 20.14 -13.69
CA ASP A 58 16.74 21.18 -12.78
C ASP A 58 15.27 21.55 -13.02
N ASP A 59 14.64 21.06 -14.09
CA ASP A 59 13.20 21.31 -14.37
C ASP A 59 12.30 20.36 -13.58
N TRP A 60 12.19 20.60 -12.27
CA TRP A 60 11.48 19.70 -11.35
C TRP A 60 9.96 19.77 -11.50
N GLU A 61 9.41 20.91 -11.94
CA GLU A 61 7.98 21.05 -12.20
C GLU A 61 7.51 20.05 -13.26
N GLY A 62 8.17 20.05 -14.43
CA GLY A 62 7.88 19.12 -15.52
C GLY A 62 8.18 17.66 -15.17
N LEU A 63 9.21 17.42 -14.36
CA LEU A 63 9.53 16.08 -13.85
C LEU A 63 8.34 15.48 -13.08
N PHE A 64 7.84 16.18 -12.06
CA PHE A 64 6.76 15.66 -11.22
C PHE A 64 5.40 15.66 -11.91
N GLU A 65 5.16 16.61 -12.83
CA GLU A 65 4.00 16.55 -13.72
C GLU A 65 4.02 15.27 -14.57
N ALA A 66 5.15 14.89 -15.16
CA ALA A 66 5.25 13.65 -15.92
C ALA A 66 5.07 12.39 -15.04
N ILE A 67 5.52 12.44 -13.79
CA ILE A 67 5.36 11.33 -12.81
C ILE A 67 3.90 11.10 -12.41
N THR A 68 3.01 12.10 -12.54
CA THR A 68 1.57 11.87 -12.29
C THR A 68 0.97 10.78 -13.17
N GLY A 69 1.54 10.59 -14.37
CA GLY A 69 1.17 9.50 -15.27
C GLY A 69 1.35 8.10 -14.66
N TYR A 70 2.22 7.94 -13.67
CA TYR A 70 2.39 6.69 -12.93
C TYR A 70 1.12 6.33 -12.14
N GLY A 71 0.57 7.29 -11.37
CA GLY A 71 -0.66 7.11 -10.60
C GLY A 71 -1.86 6.87 -11.51
N LEU A 72 -2.01 7.68 -12.57
CA LEU A 72 -3.10 7.56 -13.53
C LEU A 72 -3.12 6.18 -14.24
N ARG A 73 -1.94 5.65 -14.58
CA ARG A 73 -1.83 4.29 -15.15
C ARG A 73 -2.19 3.21 -14.14
N GLY A 74 -1.77 3.35 -12.88
CA GLY A 74 -2.10 2.40 -11.82
C GLY A 74 -3.61 2.28 -11.60
N SER A 75 -4.30 3.42 -11.47
CA SER A 75 -5.74 3.48 -11.22
C SER A 75 -6.58 3.03 -12.42
N SER A 76 -6.20 3.40 -13.64
CA SER A 76 -6.88 2.90 -14.84
C SER A 76 -6.80 1.38 -14.97
N MET A 77 -5.62 0.77 -14.71
CA MET A 77 -5.48 -0.69 -14.72
C MET A 77 -6.25 -1.35 -13.56
N ALA A 78 -6.30 -0.71 -12.39
CA ALA A 78 -7.07 -1.18 -11.25
C ALA A 78 -8.59 -1.17 -11.53
N LEU A 79 -9.09 -0.14 -12.22
CA LEU A 79 -10.47 -0.04 -12.63
C LEU A 79 -10.86 -1.22 -13.54
N PHE A 80 -10.07 -1.51 -14.57
CA PHE A 80 -10.32 -2.67 -15.44
C PHE A 80 -10.17 -4.00 -14.69
N GLY A 81 -9.19 -4.12 -13.79
CA GLY A 81 -9.02 -5.32 -12.96
C GLY A 81 -10.22 -5.58 -12.05
N ARG A 82 -10.77 -4.52 -11.45
CA ARG A 82 -11.91 -4.60 -10.52
C ARG A 82 -13.24 -4.79 -11.26
N VAL A 83 -13.47 -4.07 -12.36
CA VAL A 83 -14.67 -4.23 -13.19
C VAL A 83 -14.67 -5.60 -13.86
N GLY A 84 -13.55 -5.98 -14.50
CA GLY A 84 -13.39 -7.29 -15.11
C GLY A 84 -13.58 -8.41 -14.08
N GLY A 85 -12.81 -8.38 -12.99
CA GLY A 85 -12.91 -9.35 -11.90
C GLY A 85 -14.30 -9.44 -11.25
N GLY A 86 -14.96 -8.29 -11.04
CA GLY A 86 -16.29 -8.21 -10.46
C GLY A 86 -17.39 -8.78 -11.36
N VAL A 87 -17.30 -8.56 -12.68
CA VAL A 87 -18.20 -9.15 -13.67
C VAL A 87 -18.01 -10.67 -13.76
N TYR A 88 -16.79 -11.18 -13.56
CA TYR A 88 -16.55 -12.62 -13.53
C TYR A 88 -17.03 -13.29 -12.23
N THR A 89 -16.97 -12.59 -11.10
CA THR A 89 -17.19 -13.19 -9.76
C THR A 89 -18.66 -13.14 -9.33
N LYS A 90 -19.34 -12.02 -9.56
CA LYS A 90 -20.73 -11.80 -9.10
C LYS A 90 -21.78 -12.74 -9.70
N PRO A 91 -21.83 -13.00 -11.03
CA PRO A 91 -22.81 -13.94 -11.59
C PRO A 91 -22.51 -15.39 -11.21
N LYS A 92 -21.23 -15.75 -11.01
CA LYS A 92 -20.83 -17.09 -10.54
C LYS A 92 -21.22 -17.34 -9.10
N LEU A 93 -21.09 -16.33 -8.22
CA LEU A 93 -21.58 -16.42 -6.84
C LEU A 93 -23.09 -16.75 -6.80
N LEU A 94 -23.88 -16.14 -7.70
CA LEU A 94 -25.32 -16.37 -7.83
C LEU A 94 -25.67 -17.79 -8.35
N MET A 95 -24.76 -18.44 -9.09
CA MET A 95 -24.94 -19.77 -9.69
C MET A 95 -24.32 -20.92 -8.85
N SER A 96 -23.42 -20.58 -7.92
CA SER A 96 -22.51 -21.52 -7.24
C SER A 96 -23.10 -22.44 -6.15
N VAL A 97 -24.41 -22.68 -6.13
CA VAL A 97 -24.95 -23.89 -5.46
C VAL A 97 -24.52 -25.16 -6.21
N LEU A 98 -24.09 -25.05 -7.47
CA LEU A 98 -23.66 -26.17 -8.30
C LEU A 98 -22.18 -26.03 -8.71
N ILE A 99 -21.34 -26.98 -8.26
CA ILE A 99 -20.03 -27.39 -8.82
C ILE A 99 -18.76 -26.70 -8.23
N LEU A 100 -17.93 -27.53 -7.56
CA LEU A 100 -16.63 -27.23 -6.94
C LEU A 100 -15.51 -26.70 -7.87
N LEU A 101 -15.75 -26.61 -9.19
CA LEU A 101 -14.74 -26.28 -10.20
C LEU A 101 -14.48 -24.76 -10.35
N GLU A 102 -15.28 -23.90 -9.72
CA GLU A 102 -15.22 -22.44 -9.94
C GLU A 102 -14.32 -21.64 -8.97
N ARG A 103 -13.70 -22.31 -7.98
CA ARG A 103 -12.91 -21.64 -6.92
C ARG A 103 -11.70 -20.84 -7.43
N SER A 104 -11.07 -21.23 -8.54
CA SER A 104 -9.92 -20.50 -9.10
C SER A 104 -10.30 -19.17 -9.75
N LEU A 105 -11.54 -19.04 -10.23
CA LEU A 105 -12.00 -17.89 -11.00
C LEU A 105 -12.60 -16.78 -10.11
N ILE A 106 -13.19 -17.15 -8.98
CA ILE A 106 -13.63 -16.21 -7.93
C ILE A 106 -12.42 -15.48 -7.30
N MET A 107 -11.33 -16.22 -7.06
CA MET A 107 -10.08 -15.65 -6.52
C MET A 107 -9.39 -14.68 -7.48
N LEU A 108 -9.73 -14.72 -8.77
CA LEU A 108 -9.24 -13.76 -9.77
C LEU A 108 -9.83 -12.38 -9.49
N GLY A 109 -11.13 -12.28 -9.23
CA GLY A 109 -11.79 -11.00 -8.93
C GLY A 109 -11.43 -10.44 -7.56
N ASP A 110 -11.56 -11.24 -6.51
CA ASP A 110 -11.36 -10.78 -5.14
C ASP A 110 -9.91 -10.49 -4.77
N ILE A 111 -8.92 -11.12 -5.43
CA ILE A 111 -7.51 -10.97 -5.04
C ILE A 111 -6.70 -10.21 -6.08
N ALA A 112 -6.95 -10.38 -7.38
CA ALA A 112 -6.26 -9.58 -8.37
C ALA A 112 -6.81 -8.15 -8.40
N GLY A 113 -8.14 -7.98 -8.38
CA GLY A 113 -8.79 -6.66 -8.35
C GLY A 113 -8.55 -5.90 -7.05
N MET A 114 -8.64 -6.57 -5.90
CA MET A 114 -8.37 -5.95 -4.60
C MET A 114 -6.89 -5.66 -4.36
N GLY A 115 -5.96 -6.30 -5.09
CA GLY A 115 -4.54 -5.94 -5.05
C GLY A 115 -4.22 -4.70 -5.88
N SER A 116 -4.81 -4.56 -7.07
CA SER A 116 -4.54 -3.41 -7.95
C SER A 116 -5.07 -2.08 -7.40
N ASP A 117 -6.17 -2.12 -6.67
CA ASP A 117 -6.85 -0.93 -6.11
C ASP A 117 -6.03 -0.16 -5.06
N PRO A 118 -5.49 -0.80 -3.99
CA PRO A 118 -4.64 -0.13 -3.01
C PRO A 118 -3.32 0.34 -3.61
N PHE A 119 -2.80 -0.34 -4.65
CA PHE A 119 -1.63 0.13 -5.38
C PHE A 119 -1.92 1.43 -6.15
N GLY A 120 -3.07 1.52 -6.83
CA GLY A 120 -3.51 2.75 -7.50
C GLY A 120 -3.63 3.91 -6.51
N SER A 121 -4.32 3.69 -5.39
CA SER A 121 -4.49 4.69 -4.32
C SER A 121 -3.15 5.15 -3.74
N TYR A 122 -2.23 4.21 -3.51
CA TYR A 122 -0.87 4.50 -3.02
C TYR A 122 -0.06 5.35 -4.01
N ALA A 123 -0.11 5.00 -5.30
CA ALA A 123 0.60 5.71 -6.35
C ALA A 123 0.03 7.13 -6.55
N GLU A 124 -1.29 7.28 -6.62
CA GLU A 124 -1.95 8.58 -6.77
C GLU A 124 -1.67 9.51 -5.59
N SER A 125 -1.78 9.01 -4.35
CA SER A 125 -1.51 9.82 -3.15
C SER A 125 -0.05 10.29 -3.10
N SER A 126 0.89 9.42 -3.48
CA SER A 126 2.32 9.78 -3.53
C SER A 126 2.60 10.81 -4.62
N CYS A 127 2.06 10.61 -5.83
CA CYS A 127 2.24 11.54 -6.95
C CYS A 127 1.60 12.90 -6.66
N ALA A 128 0.41 12.94 -6.06
CA ALA A 128 -0.28 14.19 -5.70
C ALA A 128 0.54 15.03 -4.70
N ALA A 129 1.12 14.38 -3.68
CA ALA A 129 2.01 15.05 -2.73
C ALA A 129 3.27 15.61 -3.42
N LEU A 130 3.87 14.84 -4.33
CA LEU A 130 5.07 15.24 -5.05
C LEU A 130 4.85 16.44 -6.00
N VAL A 131 3.72 16.50 -6.71
CA VAL A 131 3.39 17.64 -7.59
C VAL A 131 3.20 18.92 -6.81
N VAL A 132 2.48 18.87 -5.68
CA VAL A 132 2.30 20.08 -4.86
C VAL A 132 3.63 20.49 -4.22
N ALA A 133 4.47 19.53 -3.85
CA ALA A 133 5.81 19.79 -3.30
C ALA A 133 6.77 20.38 -4.36
N SER A 134 6.65 20.04 -5.64
CA SER A 134 7.53 20.53 -6.70
C SER A 134 7.37 22.02 -6.99
N ILE A 135 6.16 22.55 -6.90
CA ILE A 135 5.86 23.98 -7.05
C ILE A 135 5.99 24.76 -5.72
N SER A 136 6.32 24.08 -4.63
CA SER A 136 6.52 24.66 -3.30
C SER A 136 8.01 24.96 -3.03
N SER A 137 8.38 25.51 -1.86
CA SER A 137 9.79 25.84 -1.55
C SER A 137 10.73 24.63 -1.68
N PHE A 138 10.21 23.42 -1.53
CA PHE A 138 10.99 22.19 -1.63
C PHE A 138 11.52 21.93 -3.05
N GLY A 139 10.73 22.22 -4.09
CA GLY A 139 11.18 22.11 -5.47
C GLY A 139 12.04 23.30 -5.92
N ILE A 140 11.71 24.51 -5.46
CA ILE A 140 12.44 25.74 -5.83
C ILE A 140 13.87 25.76 -5.24
N ASN A 141 14.04 25.27 -4.01
CA ASN A 141 15.34 25.22 -3.34
C ASN A 141 16.12 23.92 -3.64
N HIS A 142 15.59 23.04 -4.50
CA HIS A 142 16.13 21.72 -4.81
C HIS A 142 16.48 20.85 -3.59
N GLU A 143 15.69 20.95 -2.50
CA GLU A 143 15.88 20.13 -1.31
C GLU A 143 15.28 18.73 -1.49
N LEU A 144 16.10 17.80 -1.99
CA LEU A 144 15.70 16.40 -2.22
C LEU A 144 15.10 15.71 -0.98
N THR A 145 15.63 16.01 0.21
CA THR A 145 15.22 15.35 1.46
C THR A 145 13.76 15.67 1.82
N ALA A 146 13.38 16.95 1.76
CA ALA A 146 12.03 17.39 2.10
C ALA A 146 11.04 17.09 0.96
N MET A 147 11.51 17.02 -0.27
CA MET A 147 10.69 16.62 -1.41
C MET A 147 10.37 15.13 -1.41
N LEU A 148 11.31 14.27 -0.99
CA LEU A 148 11.10 12.83 -0.84
C LEU A 148 10.37 12.48 0.48
N TYR A 149 9.78 13.45 1.17
CA TYR A 149 8.92 13.22 2.33
C TYR A 149 7.83 12.14 2.15
N PRO A 150 7.15 11.97 0.99
CA PRO A 150 6.21 10.86 0.80
C PRO A 150 6.87 9.46 0.83
N PHE A 151 8.21 9.37 0.87
CA PHE A 151 8.93 8.15 1.25
C PHE A 151 8.79 7.78 2.74
N ILE A 152 7.95 8.46 3.53
CA ILE A 152 7.40 7.94 4.81
C ILE A 152 6.92 6.49 4.65
N SER A 153 6.44 6.12 3.45
CA SER A 153 6.07 4.77 3.08
C SER A 153 7.13 3.71 3.38
N SER A 154 8.43 4.07 3.36
CA SER A 154 9.54 3.19 3.77
C SER A 154 9.52 2.87 5.28
N MET A 155 9.35 3.89 6.13
CA MET A 155 9.13 3.72 7.57
C MET A 155 7.86 2.89 7.81
N GLY A 156 6.84 3.10 6.98
CA GLY A 156 5.61 2.35 7.06
C GLY A 156 5.74 0.85 6.83
N ILE A 157 6.61 0.43 5.91
CA ILE A 157 6.93 -0.98 5.69
C ILE A 157 7.57 -1.59 6.93
N ILE A 158 8.49 -0.86 7.59
CA ILE A 158 9.16 -1.30 8.83
C ILE A 158 8.15 -1.45 9.97
N VAL A 159 7.27 -0.46 10.17
CA VAL A 159 6.20 -0.51 11.18
C VAL A 159 5.25 -1.68 10.94
N CYS A 160 4.85 -1.90 9.68
CA CYS A 160 4.03 -3.04 9.31
C CYS A 160 4.74 -4.38 9.55
N LEU A 161 6.05 -4.47 9.32
CA LEU A 161 6.84 -5.66 9.59
C LEU A 161 6.84 -5.99 11.09
N ILE A 162 7.15 -4.98 11.93
CA ILE A 162 7.11 -5.13 13.40
C ILE A 162 5.71 -5.54 13.85
N THR A 163 4.66 -4.87 13.36
CA THR A 163 3.28 -5.18 13.73
C THR A 163 2.87 -6.59 13.32
N THR A 164 3.36 -7.08 12.17
CA THR A 164 3.09 -8.44 11.68
C THR A 164 3.71 -9.47 12.62
N LEU A 165 4.98 -9.28 13.03
CA LEU A 165 5.65 -10.16 13.99
C LEU A 165 4.90 -10.22 15.33
N PHE A 166 4.45 -9.07 15.83
CA PHE A 166 3.63 -9.02 17.05
C PHE A 166 2.31 -9.77 16.91
N ALA A 167 1.68 -9.75 15.73
CA ALA A 167 0.42 -10.43 15.48
C ALA A 167 0.60 -11.96 15.32
N THR A 168 1.72 -12.43 14.76
CA THR A 168 1.94 -13.85 14.47
C THR A 168 2.62 -14.63 15.58
N ASP A 169 3.57 -14.03 16.30
CA ASP A 169 4.40 -14.77 17.26
C ASP A 169 3.85 -14.74 18.69
N PHE A 170 3.11 -13.68 19.07
CA PHE A 170 2.65 -13.50 20.46
C PHE A 170 1.23 -14.00 20.73
N PHE A 171 0.42 -14.21 19.69
CA PHE A 171 -1.00 -14.57 19.86
C PHE A 171 -1.38 -15.80 19.04
N GLU A 172 -1.56 -16.93 19.72
CA GLU A 172 -2.15 -18.12 19.11
C GLU A 172 -3.67 -18.10 19.30
N ILE A 173 -4.42 -18.14 18.20
CA ILE A 173 -5.88 -18.11 18.19
C ILE A 173 -6.41 -19.50 18.56
N ARG A 174 -7.21 -19.58 19.62
CA ARG A 174 -7.78 -20.85 20.11
C ARG A 174 -9.26 -20.98 19.76
N ALA A 175 -9.98 -19.86 19.69
CA ALA A 175 -11.40 -19.85 19.36
C ALA A 175 -11.73 -18.96 18.15
N VAL A 176 -12.78 -19.32 17.42
CA VAL A 176 -13.24 -18.58 16.23
C VAL A 176 -13.59 -17.12 16.57
N LYS A 177 -14.13 -16.88 17.77
CA LYS A 177 -14.47 -15.53 18.28
C LYS A 177 -13.27 -14.60 18.45
N GLU A 178 -12.04 -15.13 18.46
CA GLU A 178 -10.81 -14.35 18.67
C GLU A 178 -10.20 -13.82 17.35
N ILE A 179 -10.69 -14.28 16.19
CA ILE A 179 -10.19 -13.91 14.88
C ILE A 179 -10.40 -12.41 14.61
N GLU A 180 -11.63 -11.91 14.77
CA GLU A 180 -11.95 -10.50 14.51
C GLU A 180 -11.22 -9.55 15.49
N PRO A 181 -11.18 -9.81 16.81
CA PRO A 181 -10.37 -9.03 17.74
C PRO A 181 -8.87 -9.01 17.42
N ALA A 182 -8.32 -10.10 16.87
CA ALA A 182 -6.91 -10.16 16.48
C ALA A 182 -6.62 -9.22 15.30
N LEU A 183 -7.46 -9.25 14.26
CA LEU A 183 -7.33 -8.34 13.10
C LEU A 183 -7.53 -6.87 13.50
N LYS A 184 -8.49 -6.60 14.40
CA LYS A 184 -8.73 -5.24 14.91
C LYS A 184 -7.54 -4.71 15.72
N ARG A 185 -6.92 -5.56 16.56
CA ARG A 185 -5.72 -5.21 17.32
C ARG A 185 -4.55 -4.87 16.40
N GLN A 186 -4.34 -5.63 15.32
CA GLN A 186 -3.29 -5.31 14.34
C GLN A 186 -3.43 -3.89 13.79
N ARG A 187 -4.66 -3.47 13.45
CA ARG A 187 -4.93 -2.10 12.96
C ARG A 187 -4.62 -1.04 14.02
N ILE A 188 -4.94 -1.29 15.28
CA ILE A 188 -4.69 -0.33 16.36
C ILE A 188 -3.18 -0.21 16.62
N ILE A 189 -2.48 -1.35 16.69
CA ILE A 189 -1.04 -1.41 16.90
C ILE A 189 -0.31 -0.70 15.76
N SER A 190 -0.65 -1.01 14.51
CA SER A 190 -0.02 -0.35 13.36
C SER A 190 -0.26 1.16 13.37
N THR A 191 -1.47 1.61 13.72
CA THR A 191 -1.79 3.04 13.80
C THR A 191 -0.95 3.74 14.87
N ALA A 192 -0.85 3.16 16.07
CA ALA A 192 -0.07 3.73 17.17
C ALA A 192 1.42 3.86 16.82
N PHE A 193 2.03 2.81 16.26
CA PHE A 193 3.43 2.84 15.84
C PHE A 193 3.65 3.80 14.67
N MET A 194 2.70 3.89 13.72
CA MET A 194 2.78 4.84 12.61
C MET A 194 2.72 6.29 13.07
N THR A 195 1.90 6.63 14.06
CA THR A 195 1.84 8.00 14.60
C THR A 195 3.20 8.43 15.15
N VAL A 196 3.88 7.54 15.89
CA VAL A 196 5.23 7.80 16.39
C VAL A 196 6.25 7.89 15.26
N GLY A 197 6.18 6.96 14.28
CA GLY A 197 7.06 6.95 13.13
C GLY A 197 6.95 8.21 12.27
N ILE A 198 5.73 8.70 12.03
CA ILE A 198 5.48 9.95 11.30
C ILE A 198 6.06 11.12 12.08
N ALA A 199 5.84 11.22 13.39
CA ALA A 199 6.40 12.32 14.19
C ALA A 199 7.93 12.37 14.11
N ILE A 200 8.60 11.22 14.15
CA ILE A 200 10.06 11.12 14.01
C ILE A 200 10.50 11.57 12.60
N VAL A 201 9.81 11.09 11.55
CA VAL A 201 10.15 11.46 10.17
C VAL A 201 9.91 12.95 9.92
N SER A 202 8.81 13.53 10.44
CA SER A 202 8.54 14.98 10.37
C SER A 202 9.67 15.79 10.99
N TRP A 203 10.20 15.36 12.13
CA TRP A 203 11.30 16.08 12.79
C TRP A 203 12.64 16.00 12.06
N ILE A 204 12.92 14.89 11.37
CA ILE A 204 14.20 14.67 10.69
C ILE A 204 14.19 15.20 9.26
N ALA A 205 13.08 15.01 8.53
CA ALA A 205 13.03 15.24 7.09
C ALA A 205 12.51 16.64 6.70
N LEU A 206 11.78 17.33 7.58
CA LEU A 206 11.21 18.66 7.28
C LEU A 206 11.94 19.78 8.02
N PRO A 207 12.26 20.90 7.34
CA PRO A 207 12.73 22.11 8.00
C PRO A 207 11.62 22.70 8.90
N SER A 208 12.03 23.46 9.92
CA SER A 208 11.11 24.03 10.93
C SER A 208 10.05 24.97 10.34
N THR A 209 10.35 25.61 9.21
CA THR A 209 9.44 26.47 8.46
C THR A 209 9.70 26.30 6.96
N PHE A 210 8.63 26.11 6.18
CA PHE A 210 8.68 26.01 4.71
C PHE A 210 7.45 26.67 4.08
N THR A 211 7.43 26.83 2.75
CA THR A 211 6.24 27.38 2.06
C THR A 211 5.58 26.33 1.20
N ILE A 212 4.24 26.24 1.28
CA ILE A 212 3.41 25.41 0.41
C ILE A 212 2.69 26.31 -0.59
N PHE A 213 2.62 25.87 -1.85
CA PHE A 213 1.82 26.53 -2.87
C PHE A 213 0.32 26.47 -2.54
N ASN A 214 -0.33 27.63 -2.54
CA ASN A 214 -1.75 27.78 -2.29
C ASN A 214 -2.37 28.72 -3.35
N PHE A 215 -2.84 28.15 -4.46
CA PHE A 215 -3.55 28.84 -5.55
C PHE A 215 -2.92 30.19 -5.96
N GLY A 216 -1.60 30.21 -6.17
CA GLY A 216 -0.84 31.39 -6.60
C GLY A 216 -0.14 32.16 -5.47
N ALA A 217 -0.35 31.82 -4.20
CA ALA A 217 0.39 32.38 -3.07
C ALA A 217 1.24 31.31 -2.37
N GLN A 218 2.44 31.69 -1.90
CA GLN A 218 3.25 30.83 -1.04
C GLN A 218 2.82 30.98 0.43
N LYS A 219 2.20 29.95 0.99
CA LYS A 219 1.75 29.94 2.39
C LYS A 219 2.85 29.37 3.28
N THR A 220 3.25 30.12 4.31
CA THR A 220 4.21 29.64 5.32
C THR A 220 3.57 28.56 6.20
N VAL A 221 4.24 27.41 6.31
CA VAL A 221 3.81 26.22 7.05
C VAL A 221 4.94 25.76 7.98
N LYS A 222 4.58 25.20 9.13
CA LYS A 222 5.52 24.62 10.10
C LYS A 222 5.41 23.09 10.07
N ASN A 223 6.43 22.43 10.57
CA ASN A 223 6.54 20.97 10.55
C ASN A 223 5.71 20.23 11.62
N TRP A 224 5.10 20.94 12.57
CA TRP A 224 4.28 20.40 13.67
C TRP A 224 2.79 20.61 13.47
#